data_AF-A0A2J6J9L6-F1
#
_entry.id   AF-A0A2J6J9L6-F1
#
_cell.length_a   1.000
_cell.length_b   1.000
_cell.length_c   1.000
_cell.angle_alpha   90.00
_cell.angle_beta   90.00
_cell.angle_gamma   90.00
#
_symmetry.space_group_name_H-M   'P 1'
#
loop_
_entity.id
_entity.type
_entity.pdbx_description
1 polymer ?
#
loop_
_entity_poly.entity_id
_entity_poly.type
_entity_poly.pdbx_seq_one_letter_code
_entity_poly.pdbx_strand_id
1 'polypeptide(L)'
;MRQIIVSVIYNSDSLLQPGKLKESLVRAAHHSLIRHTKGITDTVLFILLNAPDKEKVAAAIEKYGFPNVVMTFPEQKMIIGDTDGINNLDEESCTPDELLGKDDCESDEFIGEIVSRWLEEQHPGALPYLAIDGYDNLNVWWSGIEASEDEIDYSDVELFSKELPGTHKKRSATWLKILENTKEDPNEYHCYLGQQYLSLLSTVLCEWLHGFDAVSGNGYNNFDPLSIRDNLGLDDIYIGYIWGQDNPGISLEEMVCDGPADDSSELIEYALRSITENYRIKIKEYLVDVFGSDSYLFFSLHASIWPRYFEPIGDHFSSLTNCDLVDYGELERPWSFVTDGWDECAD
;
A
#
# COMPACT_ATOMS: atom_id res chain seq x y z
N MET A 1 -0.91 -9.86 -9.62
CA MET A 1 -1.13 -9.17 -8.30
C MET A 1 -1.94 -10.05 -7.37
N ARG A 2 -1.51 -10.16 -6.12
CA ARG A 2 -2.18 -10.84 -5.02
C ARG A 2 -3.03 -9.84 -4.25
N GLN A 3 -4.22 -10.22 -3.84
CA GLN A 3 -5.02 -9.42 -2.91
C GLN A 3 -4.76 -9.92 -1.49
N ILE A 4 -4.81 -9.05 -0.50
CA ILE A 4 -4.62 -9.40 0.91
C ILE A 4 -5.82 -8.88 1.71
N ILE A 5 -6.31 -9.70 2.63
CA ILE A 5 -7.58 -9.53 3.31
C ILE A 5 -7.38 -9.98 4.74
N VAL A 6 -7.67 -9.10 5.68
CA VAL A 6 -7.65 -9.37 7.10
C VAL A 6 -9.06 -9.19 7.63
N SER A 7 -9.64 -10.28 8.13
CA SER A 7 -10.99 -10.29 8.68
C SER A 7 -10.95 -10.61 10.17
N VAL A 8 -11.69 -9.83 10.95
CA VAL A 8 -11.88 -10.11 12.38
C VAL A 8 -13.16 -10.89 12.58
N ILE A 9 -13.04 -11.93 13.40
CA ILE A 9 -14.12 -12.80 13.80
C ILE A 9 -14.16 -12.81 15.33
N TYR A 10 -15.18 -12.18 15.88
CA TYR A 10 -15.48 -12.25 17.30
C TYR A 10 -16.18 -13.58 17.61
N ASN A 11 -15.67 -14.33 18.58
CA ASN A 11 -16.38 -15.45 19.17
C ASN A 11 -16.60 -15.13 20.66
N SER A 12 -17.84 -15.08 21.13
CA SER A 12 -18.12 -15.04 22.57
C SER A 12 -18.55 -16.44 23.03
N ASP A 13 -17.69 -17.03 23.87
CA ASP A 13 -17.91 -18.17 24.80
C ASP A 13 -18.68 -19.42 24.33
N SER A 14 -18.87 -19.60 23.04
CA SER A 14 -19.40 -20.85 22.51
C SER A 14 -18.71 -21.15 21.21
N LEU A 15 -17.65 -21.97 21.28
CA LEU A 15 -16.98 -22.65 20.16
C LEU A 15 -17.99 -22.91 19.02
N LEU A 16 -18.07 -21.97 18.07
CA LEU A 16 -18.90 -22.02 16.86
C LEU A 16 -20.44 -22.04 17.06
N GLN A 17 -21.06 -20.97 17.58
CA GLN A 17 -22.48 -20.72 17.24
C GLN A 17 -22.62 -20.53 15.71
N PRO A 18 -23.61 -21.17 15.04
CA PRO A 18 -23.44 -21.65 13.66
C PRO A 18 -23.77 -20.66 12.54
N GLY A 19 -24.24 -19.45 12.82
CA GLY A 19 -24.76 -18.56 11.76
C GLY A 19 -23.66 -17.68 11.16
N LYS A 20 -23.36 -16.58 11.84
CA LYS A 20 -22.59 -15.46 11.30
C LYS A 20 -21.13 -15.80 10.95
N LEU A 21 -20.41 -16.50 11.83
CA LEU A 21 -19.03 -16.93 11.54
C LEU A 21 -18.98 -17.89 10.34
N LYS A 22 -19.88 -18.88 10.29
CA LYS A 22 -19.96 -19.79 9.15
C LYS A 22 -20.31 -19.03 7.87
N GLU A 23 -21.26 -18.10 7.93
CA GLU A 23 -21.62 -17.26 6.79
C GLU A 23 -20.44 -16.39 6.34
N SER A 24 -19.69 -15.78 7.25
CA SER A 24 -18.52 -14.96 6.95
C SER A 24 -17.39 -15.78 6.33
N LEU A 25 -17.04 -16.94 6.89
CA LEU A 25 -16.04 -17.83 6.34
C LEU A 25 -16.47 -18.42 4.99
N VAL A 26 -17.74 -18.82 4.85
CA VAL A 26 -18.28 -19.33 3.58
C VAL A 26 -18.28 -18.24 2.51
N ARG A 27 -18.68 -17.01 2.86
CA ARG A 27 -18.64 -15.87 1.93
C ARG A 27 -17.20 -15.55 1.54
N ALA A 28 -16.27 -15.47 2.49
CA ALA A 28 -14.86 -15.25 2.23
C ALA A 28 -14.28 -16.33 1.30
N ALA A 29 -14.55 -17.60 1.61
CA ALA A 29 -14.09 -18.73 0.80
C ALA A 29 -14.70 -18.73 -0.60
N HIS A 30 -16.01 -18.48 -0.70
CA HIS A 30 -16.71 -18.42 -1.97
C HIS A 30 -16.19 -17.26 -2.84
N HIS A 31 -15.97 -16.08 -2.25
CA HIS A 31 -15.39 -14.94 -2.94
C HIS A 31 -13.95 -15.22 -3.38
N SER A 32 -13.11 -15.75 -2.49
CA SER A 32 -11.74 -16.15 -2.81
C SER A 32 -11.71 -17.18 -3.95
N LEU A 33 -12.61 -18.16 -3.95
CA LEU A 33 -12.74 -19.15 -5.02
C LEU A 33 -13.16 -18.51 -6.35
N ILE A 34 -14.17 -17.63 -6.35
CA ILE A 34 -14.58 -16.90 -7.56
C ILE A 34 -13.41 -16.09 -8.11
N ARG A 35 -12.68 -15.39 -7.26
CA ARG A 35 -11.52 -14.56 -7.66
C ARG A 35 -10.38 -15.42 -8.19
N HIS A 36 -10.15 -16.59 -7.60
CA HIS A 36 -9.20 -17.56 -8.12
C HIS A 36 -9.54 -18.01 -9.55
N THR A 37 -10.82 -18.19 -9.88
CA THR A 37 -11.22 -18.49 -11.28
C THR A 37 -10.94 -17.35 -12.27
N LYS A 38 -10.71 -16.14 -11.78
CA LYS A 38 -10.30 -14.96 -12.56
C LYS A 38 -8.78 -14.75 -12.55
N GLY A 39 -7.99 -15.68 -12.00
CA GLY A 39 -6.54 -15.57 -11.90
C GLY A 39 -6.04 -14.66 -10.76
N ILE A 40 -6.92 -14.27 -9.84
CA ILE A 40 -6.56 -13.44 -8.69
C ILE A 40 -6.29 -14.35 -7.48
N THR A 41 -5.15 -14.16 -6.83
CA THR A 41 -4.76 -14.95 -5.65
C THR A 41 -5.01 -14.14 -4.38
N ASP A 42 -5.80 -14.68 -3.46
CA ASP A 42 -6.14 -14.01 -2.21
C ASP A 42 -5.29 -14.52 -1.02
N THR A 43 -4.65 -13.58 -0.37
CA THR A 43 -4.14 -13.46 0.99
C THR A 43 -5.19 -13.38 2.08
N VAL A 44 -5.57 -14.41 2.84
CA VAL A 44 -6.59 -14.22 3.90
C VAL A 44 -6.06 -14.51 5.30
N LEU A 45 -6.07 -13.50 6.18
CA LEU A 45 -5.87 -13.61 7.62
C LEU A 45 -7.22 -13.51 8.34
N PHE A 46 -7.49 -14.47 9.21
CA PHE A 46 -8.63 -14.44 10.11
C PHE A 46 -8.14 -14.22 11.54
N ILE A 47 -8.58 -13.13 12.18
CA ILE A 47 -8.31 -12.85 13.60
C ILE A 47 -9.52 -13.37 14.39
N LEU A 48 -9.31 -14.38 15.22
CA LEU A 48 -10.35 -15.00 16.03
C LEU A 48 -10.16 -14.62 17.49
N LEU A 49 -11.16 -13.96 18.08
CA LEU A 49 -11.14 -13.59 19.50
C LEU A 49 -11.80 -14.69 20.34
N ASN A 50 -11.22 -14.98 21.51
CA ASN A 50 -11.65 -16.00 22.47
C ASN A 50 -11.78 -17.44 21.89
N ALA A 51 -10.80 -17.88 21.11
CA ALA A 51 -10.74 -19.24 20.56
C ALA A 51 -9.92 -20.20 21.46
N PRO A 52 -10.55 -21.17 22.16
CA PRO A 52 -9.84 -21.97 23.17
C PRO A 52 -9.06 -23.18 22.63
N ASP A 53 -9.18 -23.53 21.33
CA ASP A 53 -8.58 -24.76 20.78
C ASP A 53 -8.06 -24.57 19.34
N LYS A 54 -6.72 -24.61 19.20
CA LYS A 54 -6.00 -24.42 17.93
C LYS A 54 -6.41 -25.46 16.87
N GLU A 55 -6.43 -26.74 17.24
CA GLU A 55 -6.64 -27.83 16.28
C GLU A 55 -8.08 -27.83 15.76
N LYS A 56 -9.04 -27.55 16.63
CA LYS A 56 -10.46 -27.47 16.23
C LYS A 56 -10.74 -26.30 15.29
N VAL A 57 -10.13 -25.15 15.54
CA VAL A 57 -10.31 -23.97 14.68
C VAL A 57 -9.68 -24.18 13.32
N ALA A 58 -8.44 -24.68 13.27
CA ALA A 58 -7.78 -24.99 12.00
C ALA A 58 -8.60 -26.00 11.17
N ALA A 59 -9.02 -27.11 11.78
CA ALA A 59 -9.85 -28.12 11.12
C ALA A 59 -11.25 -27.60 10.72
N ALA A 60 -11.76 -26.55 11.36
CA ALA A 60 -13.00 -25.91 10.96
C ALA A 60 -12.81 -25.00 9.75
N ILE A 61 -11.76 -24.17 9.73
CA ILE A 61 -11.44 -23.25 8.63
C ILE A 61 -11.08 -24.04 7.35
N GLU A 62 -10.34 -25.14 7.47
CA GLU A 62 -10.00 -26.02 6.34
C GLU A 62 -11.24 -26.55 5.62
N LYS A 63 -12.30 -26.90 6.36
CA LYS A 63 -13.57 -27.38 5.78
C LYS A 63 -14.28 -26.33 4.94
N TYR A 64 -13.95 -25.05 5.09
CA TYR A 64 -14.48 -23.97 4.29
C TYR A 64 -13.68 -23.69 3.03
N GLY A 65 -12.63 -24.46 2.72
CA GLY A 65 -11.87 -24.31 1.48
C GLY A 65 -10.58 -23.50 1.62
N PHE A 66 -10.08 -23.31 2.84
CA PHE A 66 -8.78 -22.72 3.12
C PHE A 66 -7.81 -23.82 3.57
N PRO A 67 -7.17 -24.58 2.66
CA PRO A 67 -6.38 -25.76 3.04
C PRO A 67 -5.01 -25.43 3.68
N ASN A 68 -4.54 -24.18 3.60
CA ASN A 68 -3.22 -23.75 4.07
C ASN A 68 -3.34 -22.79 5.26
N VAL A 69 -4.07 -23.18 6.31
CA VAL A 69 -4.31 -22.32 7.47
C VAL A 69 -3.04 -22.24 8.33
N VAL A 70 -2.45 -21.06 8.43
CA VAL A 70 -1.42 -20.76 9.43
C VAL A 70 -2.09 -20.05 10.60
N MET A 71 -1.99 -20.63 11.80
CA MET A 71 -2.54 -20.02 13.01
C MET A 71 -1.43 -19.56 13.94
N THR A 72 -1.39 -18.25 14.14
CA THR A 72 -0.49 -17.56 15.06
C THR A 72 -1.33 -16.99 16.20
N PHE A 73 -0.96 -17.32 17.43
CA PHE A 73 -1.49 -16.62 18.60
C PHE A 73 -0.46 -15.57 18.98
N PRO A 74 -0.86 -14.31 19.20
CA PRO A 74 0.04 -13.34 19.80
C PRO A 74 0.56 -13.94 21.10
N GLU A 75 1.86 -14.12 21.24
CA GLU A 75 2.42 -14.21 22.59
C GLU A 75 2.01 -12.93 23.30
N GLN A 76 1.29 -13.03 24.42
CA GLN A 76 1.02 -11.90 25.31
C GLN A 76 2.36 -11.44 25.89
N LYS A 77 3.19 -10.76 25.11
CA LYS A 77 4.22 -9.88 25.64
C LYS A 77 3.51 -8.61 26.04
N MET A 78 3.00 -8.63 27.26
CA MET A 78 2.50 -7.48 27.98
C MET A 78 3.53 -6.35 27.83
N ILE A 79 3.19 -5.32 27.06
CA ILE A 79 3.90 -4.03 27.13
C ILE A 79 3.48 -3.45 28.47
N ILE A 80 4.18 -3.84 29.53
CA ILE A 80 4.14 -3.09 30.78
C ILE A 80 4.82 -1.76 30.44
N GLY A 81 4.02 -0.76 30.11
CA GLY A 81 4.50 0.60 29.97
C GLY A 81 5.27 0.97 31.23
N ASP A 82 6.48 1.52 31.04
CA ASP A 82 7.29 2.14 32.08
C ASP A 82 6.42 3.07 32.92
N THR A 83 5.95 2.56 34.06
CA THR A 83 5.54 3.38 35.17
C THR A 83 6.74 3.40 36.12
N ASP A 84 7.58 4.40 35.91
CA ASP A 84 8.61 4.80 36.84
C ASP A 84 8.01 4.89 38.25
N GLY A 85 8.39 3.92 39.09
CA GLY A 85 8.15 3.92 40.53
C GLY A 85 6.97 3.06 40.98
N ILE A 86 7.28 1.80 41.32
CA ILE A 86 7.17 1.25 42.68
C ILE A 86 8.02 -0.02 42.71
N ASN A 87 9.15 0.06 43.39
CA ASN A 87 9.88 -1.12 43.84
C ASN A 87 9.08 -1.81 44.94
N ASN A 88 9.08 -3.14 44.89
CA ASN A 88 8.47 -4.11 45.80
C ASN A 88 7.01 -4.41 45.50
N LEU A 89 6.77 -5.57 44.89
CA LEU A 89 5.88 -6.60 45.42
C LEU A 89 6.24 -7.94 44.76
N ASP A 90 6.04 -8.99 45.53
CA ASP A 90 6.66 -10.31 45.44
C ASP A 90 6.33 -11.09 44.16
N GLU A 91 7.18 -12.08 43.85
CA GLU A 91 6.92 -13.17 42.90
C GLU A 91 5.72 -14.01 43.37
N GLU A 92 4.50 -13.47 43.26
CA GLU A 92 3.30 -14.31 43.18
C GLU A 92 3.02 -14.56 41.71
N SER A 93 3.17 -15.83 41.34
CA SER A 93 2.78 -16.37 40.05
C SER A 93 1.29 -16.13 39.82
N CYS A 94 0.95 -15.04 39.14
CA CYS A 94 -0.39 -14.84 38.62
C CYS A 94 -0.70 -15.99 37.66
N THR A 95 -1.72 -16.78 38.00
CA THR A 95 -2.28 -17.75 37.06
C THR A 95 -2.98 -16.99 35.93
N PRO A 96 -2.99 -17.51 34.68
CA PRO A 96 -3.57 -16.83 33.52
C PRO A 96 -5.05 -16.43 33.69
N ASP A 97 -5.77 -17.06 34.62
CA ASP A 97 -7.21 -16.84 34.85
C ASP A 97 -7.53 -15.61 35.70
N GLU A 98 -6.57 -15.05 36.47
CA GLU A 98 -6.84 -13.94 37.40
C GLU A 98 -6.34 -12.56 36.89
N LEU A 99 -5.58 -12.53 35.80
CA LEU A 99 -5.15 -11.30 35.09
C LEU A 99 -6.04 -10.92 33.89
N LEU A 100 -7.04 -11.75 33.56
CA LEU A 100 -8.08 -11.42 32.59
C LEU A 100 -9.09 -10.44 33.21
N GLY A 101 -8.66 -9.19 33.38
CA GLY A 101 -9.57 -8.08 33.26
C GLY A 101 -10.27 -8.23 31.90
N LYS A 102 -11.57 -8.51 31.94
CA LYS A 102 -12.39 -8.95 30.80
C LYS A 102 -12.49 -7.98 29.60
N ASP A 103 -11.81 -6.83 29.63
CA ASP A 103 -12.03 -5.77 28.65
C ASP A 103 -10.82 -5.49 27.72
N ASP A 104 -9.60 -5.92 28.05
CA ASP A 104 -8.41 -5.44 27.29
C ASP A 104 -8.11 -6.25 26.01
N CYS A 105 -8.59 -7.50 25.90
CA CYS A 105 -8.36 -8.34 24.71
C CYS A 105 -9.39 -8.10 23.59
N GLU A 106 -10.41 -7.26 23.84
CA GLU A 106 -11.45 -6.89 22.88
C GLU A 106 -11.28 -5.45 22.36
N SER A 107 -10.20 -4.75 22.75
CA SER A 107 -9.96 -3.39 22.29
C SER A 107 -9.50 -3.36 20.82
N ASP A 108 -9.98 -2.38 20.07
CA ASP A 108 -9.62 -2.20 18.67
C ASP A 108 -8.11 -1.94 18.49
N GLU A 109 -7.45 -1.38 19.52
CA GLU A 109 -6.00 -1.20 19.59
C GLU A 109 -5.24 -2.53 19.52
N PHE A 110 -5.66 -3.53 20.31
CA PHE A 110 -5.02 -4.85 20.31
C PHE A 110 -5.13 -5.53 18.94
N ILE A 111 -6.29 -5.42 18.29
CA ILE A 111 -6.48 -5.93 16.93
C ILE A 111 -5.53 -5.20 15.98
N GLY A 112 -5.44 -3.88 16.08
CA GLY A 112 -4.57 -3.08 15.24
C GLY A 112 -3.09 -3.43 15.33
N GLU A 113 -2.58 -3.72 16.53
CA GLU A 113 -1.20 -4.18 16.71
C GLU A 113 -0.95 -5.54 16.02
N ILE A 114 -1.91 -6.47 16.11
CA ILE A 114 -1.82 -7.78 15.45
C ILE A 114 -1.78 -7.58 13.92
N VAL A 115 -2.67 -6.75 13.39
CA VAL A 115 -2.74 -6.46 11.96
C VAL A 115 -1.46 -5.79 11.48
N SER A 116 -0.97 -4.78 12.20
CA SER A 116 0.27 -4.07 11.87
C SER A 116 1.46 -5.01 11.80
N ARG A 117 1.68 -5.81 12.85
CA ARG A 117 2.80 -6.76 12.90
C ARG A 117 2.71 -7.80 11.79
N TRP A 118 1.51 -8.34 11.56
CA TRP A 118 1.32 -9.33 10.50
C TRP A 118 1.61 -8.75 9.11
N LEU A 119 1.17 -7.52 8.83
CA LEU A 119 1.47 -6.84 7.57
C LEU A 119 2.98 -6.57 7.45
N GLU A 120 3.64 -6.10 8.49
CA GLU A 120 5.07 -5.82 8.46
C GLU A 120 5.93 -7.07 8.25
N GLU A 121 5.54 -8.20 8.85
CA GLU A 121 6.28 -9.45 8.79
C GLU A 121 5.99 -10.27 7.53
N GLN A 122 4.73 -10.33 7.10
CA GLN A 122 4.27 -11.25 6.05
C GLN A 122 3.94 -10.56 4.73
N HIS A 123 3.63 -9.26 4.76
CA HIS A 123 3.16 -8.49 3.62
C HIS A 123 3.77 -7.07 3.55
N PRO A 124 5.10 -6.91 3.68
CA PRO A 124 5.73 -5.60 3.72
C PRO A 124 5.55 -4.81 2.42
N GLY A 125 5.24 -5.49 1.31
CA GLY A 125 5.02 -4.89 0.01
C GLY A 125 3.58 -4.43 -0.23
N ALA A 126 2.68 -4.66 0.72
CA ALA A 126 1.27 -4.44 0.49
C ALA A 126 0.85 -2.96 0.54
N LEU A 127 -0.04 -2.59 -0.39
CA LEU A 127 -0.73 -1.31 -0.45
C LEU A 127 -2.18 -1.49 0.04
N PRO A 128 -2.71 -0.59 0.87
CA PRO A 128 -4.12 -0.59 1.22
C PRO A 128 -5.00 -0.49 -0.02
N TYR A 129 -6.06 -1.29 -0.07
CA TYR A 129 -6.96 -1.38 -1.20
C TYR A 129 -8.33 -1.78 -0.69
N LEU A 130 -9.30 -0.88 -0.84
CA LEU A 130 -10.68 -1.19 -0.51
C LEU A 130 -11.30 -1.97 -1.67
N ALA A 131 -11.46 -3.27 -1.47
CA ALA A 131 -12.09 -4.11 -2.47
C ALA A 131 -13.58 -3.77 -2.56
N ILE A 132 -13.96 -3.08 -3.63
CA ILE A 132 -15.34 -2.64 -3.91
C ILE A 132 -16.30 -3.83 -4.06
N ASP A 133 -15.77 -5.03 -4.33
CA ASP A 133 -16.55 -6.20 -4.71
C ASP A 133 -16.26 -7.42 -3.80
N GLY A 134 -17.07 -7.60 -2.77
CA GLY A 134 -17.37 -8.94 -2.24
C GLY A 134 -17.01 -9.21 -0.78
N TYR A 135 -16.34 -8.29 -0.10
CA TYR A 135 -15.99 -8.47 1.31
C TYR A 135 -16.76 -7.54 2.26
N ASP A 136 -17.64 -6.68 1.74
CA ASP A 136 -18.40 -5.65 2.46
C ASP A 136 -19.34 -6.20 3.55
N ASN A 137 -19.65 -7.50 3.47
CA ASN A 137 -20.47 -8.21 4.47
C ASN A 137 -19.63 -8.89 5.56
N LEU A 138 -18.30 -8.77 5.50
CA LEU A 138 -17.38 -9.24 6.52
C LEU A 138 -16.90 -8.05 7.33
N ASN A 139 -16.55 -8.29 8.60
CA ASN A 139 -15.83 -7.31 9.40
C ASN A 139 -14.35 -7.33 8.97
N VAL A 140 -14.09 -6.77 7.79
CA VAL A 140 -12.74 -6.65 7.23
C VAL A 140 -12.05 -5.54 7.97
N TRP A 141 -11.01 -5.92 8.70
CA TRP A 141 -10.20 -4.97 9.43
C TRP A 141 -9.23 -4.24 8.52
N TRP A 142 -8.69 -4.97 7.55
CA TRP A 142 -7.78 -4.42 6.55
C TRP A 142 -7.87 -5.20 5.24
N SER A 143 -7.72 -4.51 4.11
CA SER A 143 -7.53 -5.12 2.80
C SER A 143 -6.54 -4.33 1.96
N GLY A 144 -5.86 -5.04 1.06
CA GLY A 144 -4.78 -4.50 0.25
C GLY A 144 -4.44 -5.33 -0.98
N ILE A 145 -3.48 -4.85 -1.75
CA ILE A 145 -2.88 -5.53 -2.89
C ILE A 145 -1.36 -5.60 -2.72
N GLU A 146 -0.76 -6.68 -3.21
CA GLU A 146 0.68 -6.91 -3.18
C GLU A 146 1.10 -7.63 -4.46
N ALA A 147 2.32 -7.38 -4.95
CA ALA A 147 2.84 -8.17 -6.05
C ALA A 147 3.09 -9.64 -5.64
N SER A 148 2.94 -10.56 -6.58
CA SER A 148 3.29 -11.97 -6.37
C SER A 148 4.79 -12.18 -6.58
N GLU A 149 5.45 -12.94 -5.71
CA GLU A 149 6.90 -13.21 -5.79
C GLU A 149 7.33 -13.87 -7.11
N ASP A 150 6.46 -14.66 -7.73
CA ASP A 150 6.75 -15.39 -8.96
C ASP A 150 6.76 -14.51 -10.24
N GLU A 151 6.42 -13.23 -10.14
CA GLU A 151 6.09 -12.38 -11.30
C GLU A 151 7.04 -11.19 -11.55
N ILE A 152 8.14 -11.05 -10.80
CA ILE A 152 9.01 -9.85 -10.86
C ILE A 152 10.50 -10.19 -10.92
N ASP A 153 11.24 -9.45 -11.76
CA ASP A 153 12.70 -9.39 -11.72
C ASP A 153 13.18 -8.49 -10.57
N TYR A 154 13.82 -9.09 -9.57
CA TYR A 154 14.17 -8.43 -8.32
C TYR A 154 15.29 -7.37 -8.46
N SER A 155 16.10 -7.39 -9.53
CA SER A 155 17.16 -6.37 -9.70
C SER A 155 16.60 -4.96 -9.88
N ASP A 156 15.51 -4.85 -10.62
CA ASP A 156 14.88 -3.57 -10.95
C ASP A 156 14.09 -3.04 -9.76
N VAL A 157 13.54 -3.94 -8.93
CA VAL A 157 12.85 -3.61 -7.67
C VAL A 157 13.78 -2.92 -6.68
N GLU A 158 15.00 -3.44 -6.49
CA GLU A 158 15.93 -2.87 -5.51
C GLU A 158 16.35 -1.45 -5.91
N LEU A 159 16.68 -1.23 -7.18
CA LEU A 159 17.07 0.08 -7.69
C LEU A 159 15.90 1.06 -7.63
N PHE A 160 14.71 0.66 -8.06
CA PHE A 160 13.50 1.47 -7.95
C PHE A 160 13.15 1.81 -6.50
N SER A 161 13.34 0.88 -5.56
CA SER A 161 13.05 1.12 -4.14
C SER A 161 13.89 2.23 -3.52
N LYS A 162 15.09 2.50 -4.06
CA LYS A 162 16.00 3.55 -3.55
C LYS A 162 15.44 4.94 -3.83
N GLU A 163 14.74 5.07 -4.96
CA GLU A 163 14.19 6.31 -5.49
C GLU A 163 12.79 6.63 -4.97
N LEU A 164 12.13 5.71 -4.27
CA LEU A 164 10.81 5.93 -3.67
C LEU A 164 10.90 6.69 -2.33
N PRO A 165 9.82 7.38 -1.92
CA PRO A 165 9.68 7.88 -0.55
C PRO A 165 9.82 6.75 0.48
N GLY A 166 10.28 7.09 1.69
CA GLY A 166 10.57 6.12 2.76
C GLY A 166 9.40 5.17 3.06
N THR A 167 8.18 5.71 3.07
CA THR A 167 6.92 4.99 3.26
C THR A 167 6.64 3.99 2.14
N HIS A 168 7.11 4.24 0.91
CA HIS A 168 6.82 3.39 -0.25
C HIS A 168 7.94 2.42 -0.64
N LYS A 169 9.15 2.52 -0.06
CA LYS A 169 10.30 1.67 -0.44
C LYS A 169 10.01 0.16 -0.39
N LYS A 170 9.39 -0.31 0.70
CA LYS A 170 9.03 -1.74 0.85
C LYS A 170 7.98 -2.20 -0.17
N ARG A 171 7.23 -1.26 -0.75
CA ARG A 171 6.11 -1.48 -1.68
C ARG A 171 6.52 -1.34 -3.15
N SER A 172 7.81 -1.17 -3.43
CA SER A 172 8.41 -1.02 -4.76
C SER A 172 7.96 -2.09 -5.76
N ALA A 173 8.01 -3.36 -5.36
CA ALA A 173 7.54 -4.49 -6.18
C ALA A 173 6.07 -4.34 -6.61
N THR A 174 5.20 -3.96 -5.67
CA THR A 174 3.77 -3.75 -5.93
C THR A 174 3.54 -2.57 -6.86
N TRP A 175 4.26 -1.47 -6.67
CA TRP A 175 4.18 -0.31 -7.56
C TRP A 175 4.62 -0.62 -8.99
N LEU A 176 5.74 -1.31 -9.17
CA LEU A 176 6.18 -1.75 -10.50
C LEU A 176 5.12 -2.66 -11.14
N LYS A 177 4.54 -3.58 -10.37
CA LYS A 177 3.49 -4.45 -10.92
C LYS A 177 2.24 -3.70 -11.32
N ILE A 178 1.88 -2.64 -10.60
CA ILE A 178 0.79 -1.73 -10.98
C ILE A 178 1.11 -1.07 -12.33
N LEU A 179 2.34 -0.57 -12.51
CA LEU A 179 2.77 0.06 -13.77
C LEU A 179 2.80 -0.92 -14.95
N GLU A 180 3.28 -2.15 -14.75
CA GLU A 180 3.29 -3.19 -15.80
C GLU A 180 1.87 -3.53 -16.29
N ASN A 181 0.88 -3.47 -15.40
CA ASN A 181 -0.51 -3.74 -15.75
C ASN A 181 -1.20 -2.57 -16.47
N THR A 182 -0.51 -1.44 -16.71
CA THR A 182 -1.07 -0.31 -17.48
C THR A 182 -1.10 -0.56 -18.99
N LYS A 183 -0.40 -1.59 -19.49
CA LYS A 183 -0.43 -2.00 -20.89
C LYS A 183 -1.35 -3.19 -21.12
N GLU A 184 -2.01 -3.19 -22.27
CA GLU A 184 -2.87 -4.31 -22.71
C GLU A 184 -2.06 -5.58 -23.01
N ASP A 185 -0.83 -5.45 -23.53
CA ASP A 185 0.09 -6.58 -23.75
C ASP A 185 1.34 -6.44 -22.86
N PRO A 186 1.48 -7.28 -21.82
CA PRO A 186 2.67 -7.31 -20.95
C PRO A 186 3.97 -7.57 -21.72
N ASN A 187 3.90 -8.24 -22.87
CA ASN A 187 5.08 -8.53 -23.68
C ASN A 187 5.68 -7.28 -24.33
N GLU A 188 4.96 -6.17 -24.40
CA GLU A 188 5.50 -4.90 -24.87
C GLU A 188 6.70 -4.46 -24.02
N TYR A 189 6.72 -4.80 -22.73
CA TYR A 189 7.81 -4.48 -21.81
C TYR A 189 9.03 -5.40 -21.93
N HIS A 190 8.96 -6.50 -22.68
CA HIS A 190 10.09 -7.41 -22.89
C HIS A 190 11.03 -6.99 -24.04
N CYS A 191 10.73 -5.88 -24.72
CA CYS A 191 11.64 -5.27 -25.68
C CYS A 191 12.32 -4.02 -25.10
N TYR A 192 13.48 -3.65 -25.64
CA TYR A 192 14.26 -2.50 -25.14
C TYR A 192 13.44 -1.22 -25.00
N LEU A 193 12.64 -0.86 -26.01
CA LEU A 193 11.79 0.33 -25.96
C LEU A 193 10.68 0.22 -24.89
N GLY A 194 10.16 -0.98 -24.66
CA GLY A 194 9.22 -1.24 -23.59
C GLY A 194 9.85 -1.02 -22.22
N GLN A 195 11.04 -1.56 -21.99
CA GLN A 195 11.79 -1.35 -20.75
C GLN A 195 12.07 0.14 -20.50
N GLN A 196 12.51 0.89 -21.52
CA GLN A 196 12.71 2.34 -21.41
C GLN A 196 11.41 3.09 -21.08
N TYR A 197 10.29 2.67 -21.68
CA TYR A 197 8.98 3.24 -21.36
C TYR A 197 8.52 2.89 -19.92
N LEU A 198 8.79 1.68 -19.43
CA LEU A 198 8.51 1.32 -18.05
C LEU A 198 9.38 2.13 -17.09
N SER A 199 10.68 2.26 -17.35
CA SER A 199 11.59 3.11 -16.57
C SER A 199 11.09 4.55 -16.54
N LEU A 200 10.59 5.08 -17.67
CA LEU A 200 9.99 6.42 -17.71
C LEU A 200 8.76 6.52 -16.81
N LEU A 201 7.81 5.57 -16.90
CA LEU A 201 6.63 5.57 -16.03
C LEU A 201 7.02 5.43 -14.55
N SER A 202 8.02 4.62 -14.24
CA SER A 202 8.57 4.47 -12.89
C SER A 202 9.18 5.78 -12.39
N THR A 203 9.93 6.51 -13.22
CA THR A 203 10.45 7.85 -12.90
C THR A 203 9.33 8.83 -12.58
N VAL A 204 8.29 8.87 -13.42
CA VAL A 204 7.14 9.76 -13.20
C VAL A 204 6.39 9.37 -11.93
N LEU A 205 6.23 8.06 -11.65
CA LEU A 205 5.61 7.57 -10.43
C LEU A 205 6.44 7.94 -9.19
N CYS A 206 7.76 7.83 -9.24
CA CYS A 206 8.65 8.24 -8.16
C CYS A 206 8.41 9.72 -7.81
N GLU A 207 8.48 10.60 -8.81
CA GLU A 207 8.21 12.04 -8.60
C GLU A 207 6.82 12.26 -8.02
N TRP A 208 5.82 11.58 -8.59
CA TRP A 208 4.43 11.69 -8.18
C TRP A 208 4.23 11.29 -6.71
N LEU A 209 4.85 10.19 -6.28
CA LEU A 209 4.78 9.72 -4.90
C LEU A 209 5.55 10.62 -3.92
N HIS A 210 6.70 11.19 -4.31
CA HIS A 210 7.37 12.20 -3.48
C HIS A 210 6.54 13.48 -3.34
N GLY A 211 5.89 13.93 -4.41
CA GLY A 211 4.95 15.04 -4.35
C GLY A 211 3.78 14.77 -3.41
N PHE A 212 3.15 13.58 -3.50
CA PHE A 212 2.09 13.18 -2.59
C PHE A 212 2.57 13.10 -1.12
N ASP A 213 3.75 12.54 -0.88
CA ASP A 213 4.35 12.44 0.47
C ASP A 213 4.62 13.84 1.07
N ALA A 214 5.09 14.78 0.24
CA ALA A 214 5.33 16.17 0.63
C ALA A 214 4.04 16.88 1.08
N VAL A 215 2.98 16.82 0.27
CA VAL A 215 1.68 17.44 0.61
C VAL A 215 0.96 16.73 1.75
N SER A 216 1.29 15.47 2.03
CA SER A 216 0.76 14.68 3.15
C SER A 216 1.44 14.95 4.50
N GLY A 217 2.29 15.97 4.58
CA GLY A 217 2.89 16.45 5.83
C GLY A 217 4.37 16.14 6.02
N ASN A 218 5.02 15.40 5.11
CA ASN A 218 6.46 15.17 5.18
C ASN A 218 7.31 16.33 4.61
N GLY A 219 6.65 17.33 4.02
CA GLY A 219 7.13 18.72 3.94
C GLY A 219 8.20 19.03 2.88
N TYR A 220 8.70 18.05 2.12
CA TYR A 220 9.58 18.31 0.97
C TYR A 220 9.60 17.15 -0.02
N ASN A 221 9.64 17.48 -1.32
CA ASN A 221 9.80 16.53 -2.41
C ASN A 221 11.29 16.20 -2.64
N ASN A 222 11.69 14.97 -2.28
CA ASN A 222 13.08 14.52 -2.38
C ASN A 222 13.40 13.85 -3.74
N PHE A 223 12.65 14.16 -4.80
CA PHE A 223 12.89 13.61 -6.12
C PHE A 223 14.20 14.14 -6.73
N ASP A 224 15.11 13.22 -7.04
CA ASP A 224 16.38 13.49 -7.72
C ASP A 224 16.36 12.87 -9.13
N PRO A 225 16.20 13.70 -10.20
CA PRO A 225 16.11 13.20 -11.57
C PRO A 225 17.38 12.46 -12.04
N LEU A 226 18.56 12.88 -11.56
CA LEU A 226 19.84 12.29 -12.00
C LEU A 226 20.07 10.93 -11.34
N SER A 227 19.79 10.82 -10.04
CA SER A 227 19.81 9.53 -9.33
C SER A 227 18.88 8.52 -9.99
N ILE A 228 17.67 8.94 -10.37
CA ILE A 228 16.68 8.08 -11.01
C ILE A 228 17.14 7.62 -12.40
N ARG A 229 17.68 8.52 -13.21
CA ARG A 229 18.22 8.17 -14.53
C ARG A 229 19.25 7.05 -14.41
N ASP A 230 20.18 7.18 -13.47
CA ASP A 230 21.26 6.22 -13.26
C ASP A 230 20.74 4.90 -12.68
N ASN A 231 19.81 4.94 -11.73
CA ASN A 231 19.29 3.74 -11.05
C ASN A 231 18.23 2.98 -11.88
N LEU A 232 17.41 3.67 -12.68
CA LEU A 232 16.39 3.05 -13.54
C LEU A 232 16.88 2.80 -14.97
N GLY A 233 18.14 3.15 -15.28
CA GLY A 233 18.76 2.89 -16.58
C GLY A 233 18.06 3.59 -17.74
N LEU A 234 17.57 4.81 -17.52
CA LEU A 234 16.99 5.62 -18.60
C LEU A 234 18.11 6.10 -19.54
N ASP A 235 17.96 5.74 -20.82
CA ASP A 235 18.93 6.09 -21.85
C ASP A 235 18.80 7.56 -22.28
N ASP A 236 19.92 8.27 -22.36
CA ASP A 236 19.94 9.69 -22.71
C ASP A 236 19.34 9.99 -24.09
N ILE A 237 19.51 9.09 -25.05
CA ILE A 237 18.94 9.25 -26.40
C ILE A 237 17.43 9.09 -26.31
N TYR A 238 16.95 8.15 -25.51
CA TYR A 238 15.52 8.00 -25.24
C TYR A 238 14.93 9.23 -24.56
N ILE A 239 15.57 9.76 -23.51
CA ILE A 239 15.17 11.00 -22.82
C ILE A 239 15.09 12.16 -23.83
N GLY A 240 16.16 12.38 -24.61
CA GLY A 240 16.20 13.46 -25.60
C GLY A 240 15.13 13.30 -26.69
N TYR A 241 14.83 12.07 -27.11
CA TYR A 241 13.76 11.79 -28.05
C TYR A 241 12.38 12.14 -27.50
N ILE A 242 12.04 11.69 -26.29
CA ILE A 242 10.74 11.97 -25.67
C ILE A 242 10.59 13.47 -25.40
N TRP A 243 11.61 14.09 -24.81
CA TRP A 243 11.60 15.53 -24.54
C TRP A 243 11.37 16.35 -25.81
N GLY A 244 12.05 16.01 -26.92
CA GLY A 244 11.89 16.69 -28.20
C GLY A 244 10.52 16.47 -28.87
N GLN A 245 9.84 15.36 -28.55
CA GLN A 245 8.45 15.14 -28.98
C GLN A 245 7.46 16.01 -28.22
N ASP A 246 7.65 16.14 -26.91
CA ASP A 246 6.75 16.91 -26.04
C ASP A 246 6.95 18.42 -26.19
N ASN A 247 8.15 18.85 -26.60
CA ASN A 247 8.52 20.26 -26.74
C ASN A 247 8.90 20.63 -28.18
N PRO A 248 7.99 20.47 -29.16
CA PRO A 248 8.30 20.73 -30.55
C PRO A 248 8.59 22.22 -30.78
N GLY A 249 9.82 22.51 -31.21
CA GLY A 249 10.24 23.87 -31.58
C GLY A 249 11.09 24.59 -30.54
N ILE A 250 11.37 23.98 -29.39
CA ILE A 250 12.43 24.45 -28.49
C ILE A 250 13.75 23.90 -29.00
N SER A 251 14.69 24.79 -29.31
CA SER A 251 16.04 24.39 -29.75
C SER A 251 16.94 24.07 -28.56
N LEU A 252 17.90 23.14 -28.75
CA LEU A 252 18.96 22.89 -27.77
C LEU A 252 19.74 24.17 -27.43
N GLU A 253 19.90 25.06 -28.40
CA GLU A 253 20.57 26.35 -28.21
C GLU A 253 19.78 27.29 -27.29
N GLU A 254 18.45 27.31 -27.37
CA GLU A 254 17.59 28.03 -26.41
C GLU A 254 17.69 27.46 -24.99
N MET A 255 17.87 26.14 -24.84
CA MET A 255 18.05 25.51 -23.52
C MET A 255 19.41 25.82 -22.88
N VAL A 256 20.48 25.88 -23.68
CA VAL A 256 21.87 26.05 -23.19
C VAL A 256 22.27 27.53 -23.11
N CYS A 257 21.79 28.38 -24.02
CA CYS A 257 22.24 29.77 -24.08
C CYS A 257 21.35 30.71 -23.25
N ASP A 258 20.06 30.41 -23.14
CA ASP A 258 19.06 31.24 -22.45
C ASP A 258 18.30 30.48 -21.33
N GLY A 259 18.60 29.18 -21.15
CA GLY A 259 17.91 28.28 -20.22
C GLY A 259 18.68 27.99 -18.93
N PRO A 260 18.18 27.05 -18.10
CA PRO A 260 18.70 26.79 -16.75
C PRO A 260 19.92 25.84 -16.71
N ALA A 261 20.49 25.44 -17.85
CA ALA A 261 21.51 24.40 -17.93
C ALA A 261 22.84 24.91 -18.51
N ASP A 262 23.88 24.91 -17.67
CA ASP A 262 25.27 25.24 -17.99
C ASP A 262 26.04 24.04 -18.57
N ASP A 263 25.58 22.80 -18.35
CA ASP A 263 26.21 21.57 -18.86
C ASP A 263 25.24 20.45 -19.29
N SER A 264 25.78 19.32 -19.77
CA SER A 264 24.99 18.19 -20.26
C SER A 264 24.17 17.48 -19.17
N SER A 265 24.62 17.50 -17.92
CA SER A 265 23.91 16.87 -16.81
C SER A 265 22.69 17.71 -16.44
N GLU A 266 22.85 19.03 -16.40
CA GLU A 266 21.75 19.97 -16.16
C GLU A 266 20.71 19.93 -17.30
N LEU A 267 21.13 19.68 -18.55
CA LEU A 267 20.21 19.44 -19.66
C LEU A 267 19.36 18.18 -19.46
N ILE A 268 19.98 17.07 -19.01
CA ILE A 268 19.25 15.83 -18.74
C ILE A 268 18.31 16.00 -17.56
N GLU A 269 18.75 16.66 -16.49
CA GLU A 269 17.90 16.96 -15.35
C GLU A 269 16.68 17.79 -15.76
N TYR A 270 16.91 18.88 -16.51
CA TYR A 270 15.84 19.73 -17.02
C TYR A 270 14.88 18.96 -17.93
N ALA A 271 15.42 18.15 -18.86
CA ALA A 271 14.62 17.34 -19.75
C ALA A 271 13.74 16.36 -18.98
N LEU A 272 14.30 15.67 -17.98
CA LEU A 272 13.55 14.76 -17.14
C LEU A 272 12.45 15.46 -16.35
N ARG A 273 12.72 16.60 -15.71
CA ARG A 273 11.69 17.39 -15.00
C ARG A 273 10.55 17.81 -15.93
N SER A 274 10.88 18.25 -17.15
CA SER A 274 9.87 18.62 -18.15
C SER A 274 9.05 17.41 -18.62
N ILE A 275 9.70 16.27 -18.87
CA ILE A 275 9.01 15.04 -19.24
C ILE A 275 8.11 14.60 -18.08
N THR A 276 8.61 14.59 -16.84
CA THR A 276 7.81 14.09 -15.73
C THR A 276 6.60 14.96 -15.48
N GLU A 277 6.73 16.29 -15.52
CA GLU A 277 5.63 17.26 -15.50
C GLU A 277 4.54 16.93 -16.54
N ASN A 278 4.94 16.66 -17.79
CA ASN A 278 4.01 16.33 -18.88
C ASN A 278 3.29 14.98 -18.68
N TYR A 279 3.89 14.04 -17.94
CA TYR A 279 3.37 12.69 -17.76
C TYR A 279 2.66 12.47 -16.42
N ARG A 280 2.69 13.42 -15.47
CA ARG A 280 2.05 13.27 -14.13
C ARG A 280 0.56 12.93 -14.22
N ILE A 281 -0.17 13.62 -15.12
CA ILE A 281 -1.61 13.37 -15.33
C ILE A 281 -1.85 11.94 -15.79
N LYS A 282 -1.00 11.43 -16.69
CA LYS A 282 -1.11 10.07 -17.22
C LYS A 282 -0.89 9.01 -16.13
N ILE A 283 0.10 9.20 -15.26
CA ILE A 283 0.30 8.32 -14.10
C ILE A 283 -0.90 8.36 -13.17
N LYS A 284 -1.41 9.55 -12.84
CA LYS A 284 -2.62 9.68 -12.03
C LYS A 284 -3.79 8.91 -12.65
N GLU A 285 -4.06 9.07 -13.94
CA GLU A 285 -5.15 8.36 -14.63
C GLU A 285 -4.98 6.84 -14.54
N TYR A 286 -3.76 6.32 -14.72
CA TYR A 286 -3.47 4.89 -14.55
C TYR A 286 -3.71 4.41 -13.12
N LEU A 287 -3.29 5.18 -12.12
CA LEU A 287 -3.54 4.85 -10.73
C LEU A 287 -5.04 4.87 -10.41
N VAL A 288 -5.78 5.87 -10.88
CA VAL A 288 -7.23 5.95 -10.69
C VAL A 288 -7.96 4.78 -11.34
N ASP A 289 -7.53 4.32 -12.53
CA ASP A 289 -8.09 3.13 -13.18
C ASP A 289 -7.88 1.87 -12.33
N VAL A 290 -6.68 1.69 -11.77
CA VAL A 290 -6.33 0.55 -10.92
C VAL A 290 -7.08 0.56 -9.58
N PHE A 291 -7.20 1.73 -8.94
CA PHE A 291 -7.86 1.88 -7.64
C PHE A 291 -9.37 2.13 -7.75
N GLY A 292 -9.87 2.45 -8.94
CA GLY A 292 -11.29 2.61 -9.28
C GLY A 292 -11.86 4.02 -9.09
N SER A 293 -11.25 4.88 -8.27
CA SER A 293 -11.66 6.29 -8.13
C SER A 293 -10.57 7.12 -7.42
N ASP A 294 -10.67 8.44 -7.52
CA ASP A 294 -9.83 9.38 -6.76
C ASP A 294 -9.91 9.12 -5.25
N SER A 295 -11.11 8.84 -4.71
CA SER A 295 -11.30 8.56 -3.29
C SER A 295 -10.54 7.31 -2.83
N TYR A 296 -10.56 6.24 -3.63
CA TYR A 296 -9.86 5.01 -3.30
C TYR A 296 -8.35 5.13 -3.48
N LEU A 297 -7.91 5.88 -4.49
CA LEU A 297 -6.49 6.20 -4.68
C LEU A 297 -5.96 7.03 -3.51
N PHE A 298 -6.65 8.13 -3.17
CA PHE A 298 -6.31 8.97 -2.02
C PHE A 298 -6.22 8.15 -0.74
N PHE A 299 -7.23 7.33 -0.46
CA PHE A 299 -7.22 6.46 0.71
C PHE A 299 -6.02 5.51 0.72
N SER A 300 -5.73 4.84 -0.39
CA SER A 300 -4.60 3.91 -0.51
C SER A 300 -3.27 4.59 -0.19
N LEU A 301 -3.04 5.77 -0.76
CA LEU A 301 -1.82 6.53 -0.57
C LEU A 301 -1.72 7.08 0.86
N HIS A 302 -2.78 7.71 1.35
CA HIS A 302 -2.81 8.27 2.70
C HIS A 302 -2.62 7.18 3.77
N ALA A 303 -3.35 6.05 3.67
CA ALA A 303 -3.22 4.93 4.59
C ALA A 303 -1.88 4.17 4.44
N SER A 304 -1.13 4.40 3.36
CA SER A 304 0.24 3.88 3.21
C SER A 304 1.26 4.69 4.01
N ILE A 305 1.06 6.00 4.16
CA ILE A 305 1.90 6.91 4.94
C ILE A 305 1.48 6.88 6.41
N TRP A 306 0.17 6.99 6.66
CA TRP A 306 -0.44 7.07 7.97
C TRP A 306 -1.38 5.87 8.20
N PRO A 307 -0.83 4.65 8.38
CA PRO A 307 -1.65 3.47 8.59
C PRO A 307 -2.45 3.58 9.88
N ARG A 308 -3.74 3.33 9.77
CA ARG A 308 -4.66 3.27 10.91
C ARG A 308 -5.26 1.87 10.99
N TYR A 309 -4.69 1.07 11.90
CA TYR A 309 -5.11 -0.31 12.08
C TYR A 309 -5.99 -0.51 13.29
N PHE A 310 -6.34 0.51 14.08
CA PHE A 310 -7.20 0.34 15.26
C PHE A 310 -8.69 0.50 14.93
N GLU A 311 -9.09 0.38 13.67
CA GLU A 311 -10.50 0.34 13.27
C GLU A 311 -10.64 -0.41 11.93
N PRO A 312 -11.83 -0.90 11.59
CA PRO A 312 -12.07 -1.53 10.30
C PRO A 312 -11.78 -0.60 9.12
N ILE A 313 -11.25 -1.15 8.04
CA ILE A 313 -10.83 -0.38 6.85
C ILE A 313 -11.97 0.44 6.23
N GLY A 314 -13.22 -0.05 6.30
CA GLY A 314 -14.39 0.69 5.83
C GLY A 314 -14.70 1.92 6.69
N ASP A 315 -14.50 1.80 8.00
CA ASP A 315 -14.67 2.90 8.95
C ASP A 315 -13.54 3.91 8.79
N HIS A 316 -12.30 3.44 8.61
CA HIS A 316 -11.15 4.30 8.31
C HIS A 316 -11.36 5.08 7.01
N PHE A 317 -11.77 4.41 5.93
CA PHE A 317 -12.11 5.05 4.67
C PHE A 317 -13.22 6.10 4.85
N SER A 318 -14.29 5.74 5.55
CA SER A 318 -15.41 6.64 5.82
C SER A 318 -14.97 7.85 6.64
N SER A 319 -14.07 7.67 7.61
CA SER A 319 -13.56 8.75 8.44
C SER A 319 -12.71 9.75 7.64
N LEU A 320 -11.92 9.26 6.68
CA LEU A 320 -11.05 10.11 5.84
C LEU A 320 -11.82 10.84 4.73
N THR A 321 -12.86 10.20 4.19
CA THR A 321 -13.60 10.72 3.02
C THR A 321 -14.87 11.50 3.39
N ASN A 322 -15.34 11.40 4.63
CA ASN A 322 -16.54 12.10 5.08
C ASN A 322 -16.22 13.51 5.60
N CYS A 323 -16.62 14.52 4.82
CA CYS A 323 -16.34 15.93 5.06
C CYS A 323 -16.86 16.48 6.40
N ASP A 324 -17.82 15.83 7.05
CA ASP A 324 -18.42 16.31 8.30
C ASP A 324 -17.56 16.00 9.55
N LEU A 325 -16.53 15.14 9.43
CA LEU A 325 -15.81 14.57 10.57
C LEU A 325 -14.33 14.97 10.67
N VAL A 326 -13.75 15.59 9.64
CA VAL A 326 -12.31 15.88 9.57
C VAL A 326 -12.04 17.39 9.60
N ASP A 327 -11.01 17.80 10.34
CA ASP A 327 -10.40 19.12 10.16
C ASP A 327 -9.79 19.17 8.76
N TYR A 328 -10.56 19.71 7.81
CA TYR A 328 -10.25 19.68 6.39
C TYR A 328 -8.87 20.27 6.07
N GLY A 329 -8.33 21.13 6.94
CA GLY A 329 -7.05 21.80 6.71
C GLY A 329 -5.87 20.85 6.46
N GLU A 330 -5.84 19.68 7.12
CA GLU A 330 -4.73 18.72 6.97
C GLU A 330 -4.92 17.78 5.77
N LEU A 331 -6.16 17.44 5.41
CA LEU A 331 -6.45 16.56 4.27
C LEU A 331 -6.71 17.29 2.96
N GLU A 332 -6.97 18.60 2.97
CA GLU A 332 -7.29 19.38 1.78
C GLU A 332 -6.20 19.28 0.72
N ARG A 333 -4.94 19.47 1.11
CA ARG A 333 -3.80 19.43 0.19
C ARG A 333 -3.57 18.06 -0.44
N PRO A 334 -3.43 16.96 0.33
CA PRO A 334 -3.25 15.64 -0.28
C PRO A 334 -4.50 15.20 -1.06
N TRP A 335 -5.70 15.63 -0.67
CA TRP A 335 -6.91 15.41 -1.44
C TRP A 335 -6.88 16.12 -2.79
N SER A 336 -6.62 17.44 -2.80
CA SER A 336 -6.48 18.24 -4.03
C SER A 336 -5.35 17.75 -4.92
N PHE A 337 -4.26 17.25 -4.35
CA PHE A 337 -3.19 16.64 -5.15
C PHE A 337 -3.70 15.46 -5.99
N VAL A 338 -4.55 14.62 -5.39
CA VAL A 338 -5.15 13.48 -6.09
C VAL A 338 -6.25 13.93 -7.04
N THR A 339 -7.15 14.85 -6.66
CA THR A 339 -8.30 15.24 -7.51
C THR A 339 -7.96 16.25 -8.60
N ASP A 340 -7.15 17.25 -8.27
CA ASP A 340 -6.85 18.41 -9.11
C ASP A 340 -5.48 18.27 -9.79
N GLY A 341 -4.56 17.55 -9.15
CA GLY A 341 -3.21 17.28 -9.66
C GLY A 341 -2.13 18.05 -8.89
N TRP A 342 -0.95 18.18 -9.50
CA TRP A 342 0.22 18.77 -8.87
C TRP A 342 0.01 20.24 -8.46
N ASP A 343 0.49 20.63 -7.28
CA ASP A 343 0.47 22.00 -6.77
C ASP A 343 1.85 22.44 -6.23
N GLU A 344 2.00 23.73 -5.85
CA GLU A 344 3.26 24.28 -5.32
C GLU A 344 3.70 23.65 -3.99
N CYS A 345 2.80 22.97 -3.26
CA CYS A 345 3.15 22.29 -2.01
C CYS A 345 3.78 20.91 -2.25
N ALA A 346 3.71 20.41 -3.49
CA ALA A 346 4.33 19.16 -3.92
C ALA A 346 5.76 19.33 -4.47
N ASP A 347 6.27 20.57 -4.53
CA ASP A 347 7.62 20.90 -5.05
C ASP A 347 8.76 20.77 -4.02
#